data_AF-A0AAV3YFX1-F1
#
_entry.id   AF-A0AAV3YFX1-F1
#
_cell.length_a   1.000
_cell.length_b   1.000
_cell.length_c   1.000
_cell.angle_alpha   90.00
_cell.angle_beta   90.00
_cell.angle_gamma   90.00
#
_symmetry.space_group_name_H-M   'P 1'
#
loop_
_entity.id
_entity.type
_entity.pdbx_description
1 polymer ?
#
loop_
_entity_poly.entity_id
_entity_poly.type
_entity_poly.pdbx_seq_one_letter_code
_entity_poly.pdbx_strand_id
1 'polypeptide(L)'
;MKPKKSRSLSVRKVKLVEDVCCKVASQDIPRIGQKPAKSLGRWYDSSLKDTKRGSEAFEQASVGLQAIDNCGLPGKNKMWCLQFMLIPKLFWPLLVYEISTSTEESKEAPPPKKKQVH
;
A
#
# COMPACT_ATOMS: atom_id res chain seq x y z
N MET A 1 3.08 27.76 8.45
CA MET A 1 3.37 26.31 8.28
C MET A 1 3.59 25.69 9.65
N LYS A 2 3.07 24.49 9.95
CA LYS A 2 3.19 23.84 11.29
C LYS A 2 4.32 22.79 11.27
N PRO A 3 5.51 23.04 11.84
CA PRO A 3 6.69 22.17 11.70
C PRO A 3 6.42 20.71 12.09
N LYS A 4 5.66 20.49 13.16
CA LYS A 4 5.28 19.15 13.65
C LYS A 4 4.48 18.31 12.64
N LYS A 5 3.70 18.94 11.76
CA LYS A 5 2.88 18.28 10.74
C LYS A 5 3.60 18.12 9.39
N SER A 6 4.69 18.85 9.19
CA SER A 6 5.47 18.84 7.95
C SER A 6 6.62 17.84 8.03
N ARG A 7 7.07 17.35 6.87
CA ARG A 7 8.29 16.57 6.73
C ARG A 7 9.17 17.14 5.63
N SER A 8 10.48 17.07 5.84
CA SER A 8 11.47 17.47 4.87
C SER A 8 11.99 16.25 4.09
N LEU A 9 12.24 16.45 2.81
CA LEU A 9 12.87 15.51 1.88
C LEU A 9 13.84 16.32 1.02
N SER A 10 15.11 15.91 0.94
CA SER A 10 16.11 16.54 0.09
C SER A 10 16.62 15.53 -0.92
N VAL A 11 16.57 15.89 -2.21
CA VAL A 11 16.99 15.02 -3.30
C VAL A 11 18.13 15.68 -4.04
N ARG A 12 19.28 15.00 -4.17
CA ARG A 12 20.39 15.43 -5.04
C ARG A 12 20.75 14.30 -5.98
N LYS A 13 20.83 14.58 -7.28
CA LYS A 13 21.15 13.59 -8.34
C LYS A 13 20.33 12.29 -8.16
N VAL A 14 19.01 12.42 -7.96
CA VAL A 14 18.04 11.30 -7.80
C VAL A 14 18.22 10.49 -6.50
N LYS A 15 19.18 10.84 -5.64
CA LYS A 15 19.38 10.18 -4.34
C LYS A 15 18.79 11.00 -3.21
N LEU A 16 18.20 10.31 -2.24
CA LEU A 16 17.80 10.91 -0.98
C LEU A 16 19.05 11.37 -0.22
N VAL A 17 19.00 12.59 0.26
CA VAL A 17 20.08 13.23 1.01
C VAL A 17 19.60 13.51 2.42
N GLU A 18 20.28 12.92 3.40
CA GLU A 18 19.90 13.00 4.81
C GLU A 18 20.67 14.05 5.60
N ASP A 19 21.63 14.76 5.02
CA ASP A 19 22.44 15.75 5.76
C ASP A 19 21.76 17.13 5.85
N VAL A 20 20.82 17.44 4.97
CA VAL A 20 20.12 18.73 4.93
C VAL A 20 19.06 18.81 6.06
N CYS A 21 19.06 19.91 6.80
CA CYS A 21 18.03 20.23 7.79
C CYS A 21 17.26 21.47 7.36
N CYS A 22 15.92 21.37 7.31
CA CYS A 22 15.04 22.49 6.99
C CYS A 22 14.48 23.09 8.29
N LYS A 23 14.66 24.39 8.48
CA LYS A 23 14.11 25.13 9.63
C LYS A 23 12.98 26.04 9.19
N VAL A 24 11.91 26.08 9.98
CA VAL A 24 10.80 27.05 9.81
C VAL A 24 10.48 27.64 11.17
N ALA A 25 10.45 28.97 11.26
CA ALA A 25 10.22 29.70 12.52
C ALA A 25 11.15 29.21 13.67
N SER A 26 12.43 29.03 13.36
CA SER A 26 13.47 28.52 14.28
C SER A 26 13.23 27.11 14.84
N GLN A 27 12.26 26.36 14.31
CA GLN A 27 12.02 24.96 14.64
C GLN A 27 12.47 24.06 13.49
N ASP A 28 13.09 22.93 13.83
CA ASP A 28 13.53 21.93 12.85
C ASP A 28 12.33 21.13 12.34
N ILE A 29 12.23 20.99 11.01
CA ILE A 29 11.24 20.11 10.39
C ILE A 29 11.80 18.69 10.39
N PRO A 30 11.13 17.72 11.04
CA PRO A 30 11.59 16.33 11.06
C PRO A 30 11.62 15.76 9.65
N ARG A 31 12.60 14.91 9.38
CA ARG A 31 12.77 14.27 8.06
C ARG A 31 11.77 13.15 7.88
N ILE A 32 11.44 12.86 6.62
CA ILE A 32 10.56 11.73 6.29
C ILE A 32 11.13 10.38 6.78
N GLY A 33 12.45 10.20 6.75
CA GLY A 33 13.11 8.97 7.21
C GLY A 33 13.09 8.80 8.73
N GLN A 34 13.05 9.90 9.49
CA GLN A 34 12.89 9.84 10.94
C GLN A 34 11.43 9.60 11.34
N LYS A 35 10.52 10.28 10.64
CA LYS A 35 9.09 10.19 10.93
C LYS A 35 8.28 10.22 9.63
N PRO A 36 7.61 9.13 9.25
CA PRO A 36 6.82 9.10 8.04
C PRO A 36 5.68 10.13 8.09
N ALA A 37 5.23 10.55 6.91
CA ALA A 37 4.13 11.49 6.75
C ALA A 37 2.88 10.78 6.24
N LYS A 38 1.70 11.26 6.64
CA LYS A 38 0.43 10.84 6.04
C LYS A 38 -0.24 12.03 5.37
N SER A 39 -0.66 11.89 4.12
CA SER A 39 -1.46 12.89 3.41
C SER A 39 -2.53 12.19 2.57
N LEU A 40 -3.78 12.62 2.67
CA LEU A 40 -4.92 12.07 1.92
C LEU A 40 -4.98 10.53 1.97
N GLY A 41 -4.78 9.95 3.16
CA GLY A 41 -4.77 8.49 3.32
C GLY A 41 -3.46 7.79 2.94
N ARG A 42 -2.60 8.41 2.11
CA ARG A 42 -1.30 7.87 1.69
C ARG A 42 -0.23 8.06 2.76
N TRP A 43 0.55 7.02 3.00
CA TRP A 43 1.77 7.09 3.79
C TRP A 43 2.99 7.31 2.91
N TYR A 44 3.87 8.21 3.34
CA TYR A 44 5.16 8.46 2.71
C TYR A 44 6.27 8.16 3.71
N ASP A 45 7.18 7.26 3.33
CA ASP A 45 8.38 6.88 4.08
C ASP A 45 9.65 7.23 3.30
N SER A 46 10.82 6.88 3.83
CA SER A 46 12.12 7.12 3.17
C SER A 46 12.33 6.29 1.92
N SER A 47 11.63 5.16 1.76
CA SER A 47 11.75 4.32 0.57
C SER A 47 11.09 4.97 -0.64
N LEU A 48 10.05 5.79 -0.44
CA LEU A 48 9.23 6.38 -1.51
C LEU A 48 8.72 5.34 -2.52
N LYS A 49 8.56 4.08 -2.08
CA LYS A 49 8.11 2.96 -2.91
C LYS A 49 6.81 2.41 -2.34
N ASP A 50 5.91 2.08 -3.25
CA ASP A 50 4.61 1.51 -2.91
C ASP A 50 4.57 -0.02 -3.00
N THR A 51 5.71 -0.68 -3.25
CA THR A 51 5.80 -2.14 -3.44
C THR A 51 5.20 -2.95 -2.28
N LYS A 52 5.36 -2.48 -1.04
CA LYS A 52 4.77 -3.12 0.15
C LYS A 52 3.24 -2.95 0.19
N ARG A 53 2.73 -1.83 -0.32
CA ARG A 53 1.30 -1.48 -0.30
C ARG A 53 0.49 -2.35 -1.25
N GLY A 54 1.07 -2.73 -2.39
CA GLY A 54 0.46 -3.74 -3.27
C GLY A 54 0.26 -5.07 -2.56
N SER A 55 1.29 -5.58 -1.86
CA SER A 55 1.17 -6.83 -1.11
C SER A 55 0.15 -6.76 0.03
N GLU A 56 0.06 -5.62 0.73
CA GLU A 56 -0.97 -5.38 1.74
C GLU A 56 -2.38 -5.35 1.15
N ALA A 57 -2.57 -4.72 -0.02
CA ALA A 57 -3.86 -4.68 -0.71
C ALA A 57 -4.29 -6.07 -1.19
N PHE A 58 -3.35 -6.87 -1.72
CA PHE A 58 -3.59 -8.25 -2.11
C PHE A 58 -4.00 -9.12 -0.91
N GLU A 59 -3.27 -9.03 0.20
CA GLU A 59 -3.61 -9.76 1.43
C GLU A 59 -5.01 -9.37 1.94
N GLN A 60 -5.33 -8.08 1.93
CA GLN A 60 -6.66 -7.58 2.29
C GLN A 60 -7.76 -8.16 1.37
N ALA A 61 -7.49 -8.32 0.08
CA ALA A 61 -8.42 -8.92 -0.86
C ALA A 61 -8.62 -10.40 -0.56
N SER A 62 -7.53 -11.14 -0.35
CA SER A 62 -7.54 -12.57 -0.02
C SER A 62 -8.33 -12.86 1.27
N VAL A 63 -7.98 -12.18 2.36
CA VAL A 63 -8.67 -12.32 3.65
C VAL A 63 -10.14 -11.91 3.54
N GLY A 64 -10.43 -10.85 2.79
CA GLY A 64 -11.78 -10.37 2.57
C GLY A 64 -12.65 -11.37 1.80
N LEU A 65 -12.12 -11.95 0.72
CA LEU A 65 -12.80 -12.97 -0.07
C LEU A 65 -13.05 -14.23 0.77
N GLN A 66 -12.04 -14.70 1.51
CA GLN A 66 -12.17 -15.85 2.40
C GLN A 66 -13.25 -15.62 3.47
N ALA A 67 -13.31 -14.42 4.06
CA ALA A 67 -14.34 -14.07 5.03
C ALA A 67 -15.76 -14.06 4.41
N ILE A 68 -15.91 -13.54 3.19
CA ILE A 68 -17.19 -13.57 2.46
C ILE A 68 -17.58 -15.01 2.13
N ASP A 69 -16.64 -15.85 1.76
CA ASP A 69 -16.97 -17.24 1.46
C ASP A 69 -17.40 -18.01 2.72
N ASN A 70 -16.77 -17.74 3.86
CA ASN A 70 -17.05 -18.41 5.12
C ASN A 70 -18.25 -17.87 5.91
N CYS A 71 -18.87 -16.76 5.50
CA CYS A 71 -19.91 -16.10 6.32
C CYS A 71 -21.29 -16.81 6.33
N GLY A 72 -21.44 -17.97 5.69
CA GLY A 72 -22.67 -18.77 5.71
C GLY A 72 -23.87 -18.13 5.01
N LEU A 73 -23.69 -16.99 4.33
CA LEU A 73 -24.75 -16.27 3.65
C LEU A 73 -25.11 -16.90 2.29
N PRO A 74 -26.37 -16.76 1.83
CA PRO A 74 -26.75 -17.11 0.47
C PRO A 74 -25.94 -16.34 -0.58
N GLY A 75 -25.74 -16.93 -1.76
CA GLY A 75 -24.87 -16.36 -2.81
C GLY A 75 -25.18 -14.91 -3.17
N LYS A 76 -26.47 -14.52 -3.24
CA LYS A 76 -26.88 -13.12 -3.50
C LYS A 76 -26.34 -12.15 -2.44
N ASN A 77 -26.34 -12.55 -1.18
CA ASN A 77 -25.85 -11.73 -0.08
C ASN A 77 -24.32 -11.71 -0.03
N LYS A 78 -23.64 -12.82 -0.37
CA LYS A 78 -22.18 -12.84 -0.57
C LYS A 78 -21.74 -11.87 -1.67
N MET A 79 -22.45 -11.86 -2.80
CA MET A 79 -22.22 -10.91 -3.89
C MET A 79 -22.44 -9.46 -3.44
N TRP A 80 -23.46 -9.21 -2.62
CA TRP A 80 -23.68 -7.90 -2.02
C TRP A 80 -22.50 -7.50 -1.12
N CYS A 81 -21.99 -8.39 -0.26
CA CYS A 81 -20.80 -8.14 0.55
C CYS A 81 -19.57 -7.86 -0.30
N LEU A 82 -19.36 -8.62 -1.37
CA LEU A 82 -18.26 -8.38 -2.32
C LEU A 82 -18.35 -6.97 -2.91
N GLN A 83 -19.51 -6.64 -3.49
CA GLN A 83 -19.73 -5.38 -4.20
C GLN A 83 -19.69 -4.15 -3.30
N PHE A 84 -20.33 -4.22 -2.14
CA PHE A 84 -20.59 -3.05 -1.29
C PHE A 84 -19.73 -2.99 -0.03
N MET A 85 -19.00 -4.06 0.32
CA MET A 85 -18.08 -4.05 1.46
C MET A 85 -16.64 -4.22 1.04
N LEU A 86 -16.31 -5.26 0.28
CA LEU A 86 -14.92 -5.59 -0.03
C LEU A 86 -14.33 -4.66 -1.10
N ILE A 87 -15.00 -4.52 -2.25
CA ILE A 87 -14.52 -3.68 -3.35
C ILE A 87 -14.27 -2.22 -2.88
N PRO A 88 -15.18 -1.54 -2.15
CA PRO A 88 -14.93 -0.18 -1.69
C PRO A 88 -13.72 -0.07 -0.75
N LYS A 89 -13.46 -1.08 0.08
CA LYS A 89 -12.29 -1.13 0.97
C LYS A 89 -10.97 -1.30 0.19
N LEU A 90 -10.99 -2.04 -0.92
CA LEU A 90 -9.83 -2.22 -1.79
C LEU A 90 -9.62 -1.04 -2.74
N PHE A 91 -10.68 -0.32 -3.09
CA PHE A 91 -10.61 0.79 -4.02
C PHE A 91 -9.67 1.91 -3.53
N TRP A 92 -9.71 2.21 -2.23
CA TRP A 92 -8.86 3.26 -1.67
C TRP A 92 -7.35 3.00 -1.79
N PRO A 93 -6.80 1.84 -1.34
CA PRO A 93 -5.38 1.56 -1.55
C PRO A 93 -4.99 1.48 -3.04
N LEU A 94 -5.88 0.98 -3.91
CA LEU A 94 -5.65 0.94 -5.36
C LEU A 94 -5.62 2.34 -6.01
N LEU A 95 -6.39 3.28 -5.49
CA LEU A 95 -6.41 4.67 -5.99
C LEU A 95 -5.20 5.48 -5.50
N VAL A 96 -4.78 5.22 -4.26
CA VAL A 96 -3.82 6.07 -3.55
C VAL A 96 -2.37 5.66 -3.78
N TYR A 97 -2.12 4.38 -4.06
CA TYR A 97 -0.78 3.83 -4.24
C TYR A 97 -0.52 3.41 -5.68
N GLU A 98 0.74 3.51 -6.11
CA GLU A 98 1.18 2.99 -7.41
C GLU A 98 1.43 1.48 -7.28
N ILE A 99 0.36 0.69 -7.45
CA ILE A 99 0.43 -0.77 -7.42
C ILE A 99 0.63 -1.28 -8.85
N SER A 100 1.79 -1.89 -9.12
CA SER A 100 2.12 -2.46 -10.43
C SER A 100 1.49 -3.84 -10.58
N THR A 101 0.69 -4.04 -11.64
CA THR A 101 0.02 -5.32 -11.95
C THR A 101 0.99 -6.47 -12.24
N SER A 102 2.20 -6.17 -12.71
CA SER A 102 3.21 -7.16 -13.11
C SER A 102 3.76 -8.00 -11.96
N THR A 103 3.72 -7.48 -10.72
CA THR A 103 4.22 -8.23 -9.56
C THR A 103 3.18 -9.24 -9.06
N GLU A 104 1.90 -8.98 -9.30
CA GLU A 104 0.80 -9.82 -8.80
C GLU A 104 0.52 -11.01 -9.71
N GLU A 105 0.75 -10.89 -11.01
CA GLU A 105 0.62 -11.99 -11.98
C GLU A 105 1.54 -13.18 -11.64
N SER A 106 2.70 -12.89 -11.05
CA SER A 106 3.62 -13.92 -10.53
C SER A 106 3.11 -14.66 -9.30
N LYS A 107 2.16 -14.07 -8.56
CA LYS A 107 1.53 -14.65 -7.34
C LYS A 107 0.22 -15.38 -7.63
N GLU A 108 -0.49 -14.99 -8.69
CA GLU A 108 -1.72 -15.64 -9.16
C GLU A 108 -1.42 -16.97 -9.90
N ALA A 109 -0.20 -17.14 -10.40
CA ALA A 109 0.17 -18.30 -11.20
C ALA A 109 0.05 -19.62 -10.42
N PRO A 110 -0.66 -20.63 -10.96
CA PRO A 110 -0.73 -21.95 -10.33
C PRO A 110 0.67 -22.59 -10.28
N PRO A 111 0.97 -23.37 -9.21
CA PRO A 111 2.28 -24.00 -9.08
C PRO A 111 2.57 -24.90 -10.30
N PRO A 112 3.82 -24.92 -10.80
CA PRO A 112 4.17 -25.70 -11.98
C PRO A 112 3.87 -27.18 -11.72
N LYS A 113 3.05 -27.78 -12.59
CA LYS A 113 2.75 -29.22 -12.56
C LYS A 113 4.08 -29.97 -12.71
N LYS A 114 4.48 -30.72 -11.67
CA LYS A 114 5.60 -31.67 -11.76
C LYS A 114 5.26 -32.65 -12.87
N LYS A 115 6.00 -32.59 -13.98
CA LYS A 115 5.92 -33.61 -15.04
C LYS A 115 6.33 -34.94 -14.40
N GLN A 116 5.36 -35.83 -14.18
CA GLN A 116 5.67 -37.24 -13.97
C GLN A 116 6.26 -37.75 -15.28
N VAL A 117 7.55 -38.06 -15.25
CA VAL A 117 8.22 -38.82 -16.30
C VAL A 117 7.81 -40.27 -16.08
N HIS A 118 6.99 -40.78 -16.98
CA HIS A 118 6.78 -42.22 -17.17
C HIS A 118 7.58 -42.65 -18.39
#